data_AF-X6M5Y1-F1
#
_entry.id   AF-X6M5Y1-F1
#
_cell.length_a   1.000
_cell.length_b   1.000
_cell.length_c   1.000
_cell.angle_alpha   90.00
_cell.angle_beta   90.00
_cell.angle_gamma   90.00
#
_symmetry.space_group_name_H-M   'P 1'
#
loop_
_entity.id
_entity.type
_entity.pdbx_description
1 polymer ?
#
loop_
_entity_poly.entity_id
_entity_poly.type
_entity_poly.pdbx_seq_one_letter_code
_entity_poly.pdbx_strand_id
1 'polypeptide(L)'
;NNNNNNNNNNNNNNDIDDEIMVIMAITKTKTIMMTLMMMMMTWATLSSQSLTTKNVHKLDAKAKQTKSNKSQQSQQSQQQQSSQQQQSQQQSQQQQQQQQQQQQQQEGTNNSVMEYVDTTFQNATPTVPDLEHLTFSEIRRVCIRANVLDYFEKIYFSETMMRTMHNSRKSKNVQISPWVSVVSPSAQEPRTYSRNLSYITPLKDPPPFMPTETGVEEKQRFRFYGVDVLVVDVQVQTPSIKYGDCFFIHQKFVLRKHGSSGGNECEMIASLALNWVKSTWFKAIITSKVMQETTEGIENWIMEVKKVFPDSITGSFSSSSSSPSSISSSSSSSSSLVGSRRGFMHSQRTVKSPGKWEQIWEHVVRPKLQYCIPRCKKVVPTRLANFSLIRSLCDRVMNGYDETVQTKVILNPNGTPITFISILLGEAWALTLTNAWNSAMLQLDATILTVIIALIVFIVVWAWSALSQRQLHGAILQQNALLKAQNQELIQISSHLKDIFTVLQN
;
A
#
# COMPACT_ATOMS: atom_id res chain seq x y z
N ASN A 1 -48.53 52.11 -72.01
CA ASN A 1 -49.80 51.99 -71.27
C ASN A 1 -49.95 50.53 -70.83
N ASN A 2 -50.11 50.30 -69.52
CA ASN A 2 -50.36 49.03 -68.79
C ASN A 2 -49.29 47.91 -68.70
N ASN A 3 -48.51 47.98 -67.61
CA ASN A 3 -48.55 47.11 -66.41
C ASN A 3 -49.17 45.69 -66.51
N ASN A 4 -48.38 44.63 -66.26
CA ASN A 4 -48.71 43.58 -65.26
C ASN A 4 -47.50 42.63 -64.97
N ASN A 5 -47.00 42.74 -63.73
CA ASN A 5 -46.53 41.70 -62.79
C ASN A 5 -45.97 40.33 -63.29
N ASN A 6 -44.72 40.00 -62.92
CA ASN A 6 -44.45 38.77 -62.15
C ASN A 6 -43.11 38.83 -61.37
N ASN A 7 -43.15 38.24 -60.18
CA ASN A 7 -42.24 38.30 -59.06
C ASN A 7 -41.34 37.04 -59.03
N ASN A 8 -40.05 37.15 -58.73
CA ASN A 8 -39.30 36.01 -58.19
C ASN A 8 -38.17 36.48 -57.26
N ASN A 9 -38.24 36.01 -56.01
CA ASN A 9 -37.34 36.25 -54.91
C ASN A 9 -36.97 34.88 -54.35
N ASN A 10 -35.68 34.55 -54.18
CA ASN A 10 -35.25 33.98 -52.91
C ASN A 10 -33.73 34.02 -52.70
N ASN A 11 -33.41 34.19 -51.42
CA ASN A 11 -32.17 34.63 -50.81
C ASN A 11 -31.54 33.47 -50.03
N ASN A 12 -30.21 33.31 -50.04
CA ASN A 12 -29.51 32.41 -49.12
C ASN A 12 -28.04 32.84 -48.93
N ASN A 13 -27.71 33.40 -47.76
CA ASN A 13 -26.38 33.36 -47.15
C ASN A 13 -26.41 34.08 -45.79
N ASN A 14 -26.24 33.33 -44.70
CA ASN A 14 -25.76 33.78 -43.37
C ASN A 14 -25.63 32.53 -42.47
N ASP A 15 -24.45 31.88 -42.44
CA ASP A 15 -24.19 30.78 -41.48
C ASP A 15 -22.68 30.51 -41.23
N ILE A 16 -21.82 31.53 -41.25
CA ILE A 16 -20.35 31.36 -41.09
C ILE A 16 -19.79 31.93 -39.77
N ASP A 17 -20.55 32.74 -39.04
CA ASP A 17 -19.98 33.48 -37.89
C ASP A 17 -19.97 32.72 -36.55
N ASP A 18 -20.74 31.64 -36.38
CA ASP A 18 -20.82 30.91 -35.10
C ASP A 18 -19.67 29.90 -34.87
N GLU A 19 -19.06 29.39 -35.93
CA GLU A 19 -18.00 28.36 -35.81
C GLU A 19 -16.65 28.95 -35.36
N ILE A 20 -16.39 30.22 -35.71
CA ILE A 20 -15.16 30.94 -35.34
C ILE A 20 -15.14 31.30 -33.84
N MET A 21 -16.32 31.55 -33.24
CA MET A 21 -16.42 31.89 -31.81
C MET A 21 -16.07 30.71 -30.88
N VAL A 22 -16.46 29.48 -31.25
CA VAL A 22 -16.21 28.28 -30.44
C VAL A 22 -14.72 27.90 -30.44
N ILE A 23 -14.03 28.06 -31.58
CA ILE A 23 -12.60 27.77 -31.70
C ILE A 23 -11.76 28.76 -30.88
N MET A 24 -12.14 30.04 -30.84
CA MET A 24 -11.48 31.03 -29.98
C MET A 24 -11.68 30.76 -28.48
N ALA A 25 -12.85 30.27 -28.07
CA ALA A 25 -13.13 29.95 -26.66
C ALA A 25 -12.25 28.77 -26.17
N ILE A 26 -12.14 27.71 -26.96
CA ILE A 26 -11.34 26.51 -26.60
C ILE A 26 -9.84 26.84 -26.51
N THR A 27 -9.34 27.72 -27.39
CA THR A 27 -7.92 28.10 -27.42
C THR A 27 -7.54 28.95 -26.22
N LYS A 28 -8.44 29.85 -25.76
CA LYS A 28 -8.22 30.66 -24.55
C LYS A 28 -8.17 29.82 -23.27
N THR A 29 -8.99 28.76 -23.16
CA THR A 29 -9.01 27.91 -21.94
C THR A 29 -7.72 27.10 -21.78
N LYS A 30 -7.12 26.62 -22.88
CA LYS A 30 -5.84 25.89 -22.83
C LYS A 30 -4.68 26.78 -22.36
N THR A 31 -4.62 28.02 -22.84
CA THR A 31 -3.57 28.97 -22.42
C THR A 31 -3.69 29.29 -20.94
N ILE A 32 -4.91 29.53 -20.43
CA ILE A 32 -5.14 29.82 -19.01
C ILE A 32 -4.74 28.63 -18.11
N MET A 33 -5.05 27.40 -18.52
CA MET A 33 -4.70 26.20 -17.75
C MET A 33 -3.18 25.97 -17.71
N MET A 34 -2.48 26.27 -18.81
CA MET A 34 -1.03 26.13 -18.89
C MET A 34 -0.30 27.20 -18.04
N THR A 35 -0.82 28.43 -18.02
CA THR A 35 -0.33 29.50 -17.13
C THR A 35 -0.58 29.18 -15.65
N LEU A 36 -1.74 28.59 -15.30
CA LEU A 36 -2.04 28.14 -13.94
C LEU A 36 -1.12 27.00 -13.47
N MET A 37 -0.82 26.03 -14.35
CA MET A 37 0.16 24.98 -14.06
C MET A 37 1.57 25.54 -13.84
N MET A 38 2.01 26.51 -14.65
CA MET A 38 3.32 27.16 -14.44
C MET A 38 3.37 27.97 -13.14
N MET A 39 2.30 28.68 -12.77
CA MET A 39 2.24 29.39 -11.47
C MET A 39 2.30 28.41 -10.29
N MET A 40 1.59 27.28 -10.35
CA MET A 40 1.63 26.29 -9.28
C MET A 40 2.99 25.59 -9.16
N MET A 41 3.69 25.33 -10.28
CA MET A 41 5.04 24.79 -10.22
C MET A 41 6.07 25.79 -9.69
N THR A 42 5.91 27.08 -10.01
CA THR A 42 6.80 28.15 -9.51
C THR A 42 6.60 28.42 -8.02
N TRP A 43 5.39 28.21 -7.49
CA TRP A 43 5.09 28.38 -6.07
C TRP A 43 5.54 27.20 -5.20
N ALA A 44 5.58 25.99 -5.76
CA ALA A 44 6.10 24.79 -5.09
C ALA A 44 7.64 24.82 -4.92
N THR A 45 8.38 25.49 -5.82
CA THR A 45 9.84 25.64 -5.70
C THR A 45 10.26 26.76 -4.75
N LEU A 46 9.41 27.77 -4.50
CA LEU A 46 9.71 28.87 -3.56
C LEU A 46 9.40 28.55 -2.09
N SER A 47 8.58 27.52 -1.81
CA SER A 47 8.17 27.14 -0.46
C SER A 47 9.08 26.11 0.23
N SER A 48 10.16 25.67 -0.43
CA SER A 48 11.11 24.67 0.10
C SER A 48 12.43 25.25 0.64
N GLN A 49 12.52 26.56 0.87
CA GLN A 49 13.69 27.20 1.50
C GLN A 49 13.28 28.16 2.61
N SER A 50 12.95 27.65 3.80
CA SER A 50 13.02 28.41 5.04
C SER A 50 12.85 27.48 6.23
N LEU A 51 13.63 27.71 7.29
CA LEU A 51 13.60 27.10 8.63
C LEU A 51 14.54 25.91 8.89
N THR A 52 15.84 26.20 8.87
CA THR A 52 16.76 25.69 9.91
C THR A 52 17.79 26.75 10.26
N THR A 53 17.64 27.42 11.41
CA THR A 53 18.74 27.81 12.32
C THR A 53 18.21 28.67 13.48
N LYS A 54 18.40 28.19 14.70
CA LYS A 54 18.98 28.89 15.87
C LYS A 54 18.47 28.25 17.17
N ASN A 55 19.37 27.61 17.91
CA ASN A 55 19.68 28.03 19.28
C ASN A 55 20.90 27.25 19.81
N VAL A 56 21.98 28.00 20.03
CA VAL A 56 23.16 27.63 20.79
C VAL A 56 23.24 28.58 21.99
N HIS A 57 23.82 28.07 23.08
CA HIS A 57 24.23 28.70 24.34
C HIS A 57 23.24 28.72 25.51
N LYS A 58 23.55 27.88 26.51
CA LYS A 58 23.88 28.38 27.85
C LYS A 58 24.80 27.41 28.61
N LEU A 59 26.06 27.82 28.78
CA LEU A 59 26.96 27.41 29.86
C LEU A 59 26.71 28.38 31.02
N ASP A 60 26.68 27.85 32.25
CA ASP A 60 27.17 28.48 33.50
C ASP A 60 26.94 27.47 34.64
N ALA A 61 28.01 26.89 35.19
CA ALA A 61 28.82 27.43 36.29
C ALA A 61 28.24 27.08 37.67
N LYS A 62 28.87 26.11 38.34
CA LYS A 62 28.91 26.05 39.80
C LYS A 62 30.22 25.43 40.28
N ALA A 63 31.19 26.31 40.53
CA ALA A 63 32.33 26.06 41.38
C ALA A 63 32.06 26.78 42.72
N LYS A 64 32.22 26.07 43.85
CA LYS A 64 32.64 26.70 45.11
C LYS A 64 33.23 25.69 46.08
N GLN A 65 34.54 25.88 46.31
CA GLN A 65 35.27 25.84 47.58
C GLN A 65 35.12 24.60 48.48
N THR A 66 36.26 23.98 48.84
CA THR A 66 36.90 24.21 50.16
C THR A 66 38.40 23.87 50.11
N LYS A 67 39.17 24.60 50.92
CA LYS A 67 40.63 24.75 50.98
C LYS A 67 41.37 23.60 51.69
N SER A 68 42.67 23.64 51.43
CA SER A 68 43.84 22.96 52.03
C SER A 68 43.82 22.57 53.51
N ASN A 69 44.52 21.47 53.81
CA ASN A 69 45.69 21.50 54.71
C ASN A 69 46.68 20.34 54.44
N LYS A 70 47.95 20.68 54.21
CA LYS A 70 49.16 19.87 54.53
C LYS A 70 49.21 19.77 56.07
N SER A 71 49.76 18.76 56.76
CA SER A 71 50.98 17.96 56.61
C SER A 71 51.01 16.94 57.78
N GLN A 72 52.02 16.06 57.83
CA GLN A 72 52.33 15.04 58.86
C GLN A 72 51.55 13.72 58.68
N GLN A 73 52.14 12.52 58.74
CA GLN A 73 53.48 12.08 59.09
C GLN A 73 53.64 10.63 58.63
N SER A 74 54.84 10.35 58.13
CA SER A 74 55.41 9.07 57.76
C SER A 74 55.44 8.03 58.89
N GLN A 75 55.05 6.79 58.59
CA GLN A 75 55.65 5.50 59.01
C GLN A 75 54.57 4.39 59.05
N GLN A 76 54.33 3.68 57.95
CA GLN A 76 53.77 2.32 57.99
C GLN A 76 53.88 1.60 56.64
N SER A 77 55.09 1.51 56.11
CA SER A 77 55.36 0.88 54.80
C SER A 77 56.00 -0.49 54.99
N GLN A 78 55.28 -1.48 55.54
CA GLN A 78 55.69 -2.90 55.40
C GLN A 78 54.64 -3.96 55.76
N GLN A 79 53.36 -3.59 55.92
CA GLN A 79 52.29 -4.55 56.25
C GLN A 79 51.02 -4.39 55.38
N GLN A 80 51.15 -3.77 54.20
CA GLN A 80 50.04 -3.55 53.25
C GLN A 80 50.13 -4.38 51.96
N GLN A 81 51.19 -5.15 51.74
CA GLN A 81 51.32 -5.99 50.54
C GLN A 81 50.57 -7.33 50.64
N SER A 82 50.29 -7.84 51.85
CA SER A 82 49.53 -9.08 52.04
C SER A 82 48.01 -8.88 51.97
N SER A 83 47.49 -7.71 52.37
CA SER A 83 46.06 -7.39 52.30
C SER A 83 45.60 -7.02 50.88
N GLN A 84 46.48 -6.50 50.04
CA GLN A 84 46.14 -6.19 48.63
C GLN A 84 46.07 -7.44 47.74
N GLN A 85 46.80 -8.50 48.08
CA GLN A 85 46.76 -9.78 47.37
C GLN A 85 45.53 -10.62 47.76
N GLN A 86 45.05 -10.52 49.01
CA GLN A 86 43.79 -11.15 49.44
C GLN A 86 42.57 -10.47 48.82
N GLN A 87 42.60 -9.13 48.67
CA GLN A 87 41.48 -8.39 48.08
C GLN A 87 41.32 -8.67 46.58
N SER A 88 42.43 -8.92 45.85
CA SER A 88 42.39 -9.30 44.44
C SER A 88 41.94 -10.76 44.21
N GLN A 89 42.18 -11.67 45.16
CA GLN A 89 41.58 -13.02 45.13
C GLN A 89 40.08 -13.02 45.42
N GLN A 90 39.60 -12.18 46.34
CA GLN A 90 38.15 -12.07 46.59
C GLN A 90 37.39 -11.47 45.41
N GLN A 91 37.98 -10.49 44.72
CA GLN A 91 37.34 -9.85 43.56
C GLN A 91 37.26 -10.79 42.35
N SER A 92 38.24 -11.68 42.17
CA SER A 92 38.22 -12.69 41.10
C SER A 92 37.22 -13.83 41.37
N GLN A 93 37.03 -14.24 42.62
CA GLN A 93 35.96 -15.19 42.97
C GLN A 93 34.55 -14.61 42.76
N GLN A 94 34.34 -13.32 43.06
CA GLN A 94 33.05 -12.67 42.81
C GLN A 94 32.72 -12.55 41.31
N GLN A 95 33.73 -12.32 40.47
CA GLN A 95 33.54 -12.28 39.01
C GLN A 95 33.20 -13.66 38.43
N GLN A 96 33.79 -14.74 38.94
CA GLN A 96 33.44 -16.10 38.53
C GLN A 96 32.02 -16.49 38.94
N GLN A 97 31.54 -16.11 40.13
CA GLN A 97 30.16 -16.36 40.53
C GLN A 97 29.14 -15.58 39.68
N GLN A 98 29.44 -14.34 39.28
CA GLN A 98 28.58 -13.61 38.35
C GLN A 98 28.54 -14.22 36.94
N GLN A 99 29.65 -14.77 36.44
CA GLN A 99 29.65 -15.46 35.16
C GLN A 99 28.86 -16.78 35.19
N GLN A 100 28.92 -17.55 36.29
CA GLN A 100 28.11 -18.77 36.42
C GLN A 100 26.61 -18.48 36.54
N GLN A 101 26.20 -17.40 37.22
CA GLN A 101 24.78 -17.02 37.28
C GLN A 101 24.25 -16.53 35.93
N GLN A 102 25.06 -15.85 35.12
CA GLN A 102 24.65 -15.45 33.77
C GLN A 102 24.52 -16.64 32.80
N GLN A 103 25.36 -17.67 32.94
CA GLN A 103 25.23 -18.89 32.12
C GLN A 103 23.97 -19.69 32.47
N GLN A 104 23.62 -19.83 33.75
CA GLN A 104 22.41 -20.55 34.15
C GLN A 104 21.10 -19.83 33.75
N GLN A 105 21.10 -18.50 33.65
CA GLN A 105 19.92 -17.77 33.14
C GLN A 105 19.75 -17.88 31.62
N GLN A 106 20.80 -18.18 30.84
CA GLN A 106 20.67 -18.35 29.39
C GLN A 106 20.22 -19.76 28.98
N GLU A 107 20.56 -20.80 29.73
CA GLU A 107 20.08 -22.17 29.43
C GLU A 107 18.59 -22.39 29.76
N GLY A 108 18.01 -21.62 30.70
CA GLY A 108 16.60 -21.73 31.06
C GLY A 108 15.63 -21.21 30.01
N THR A 109 16.06 -20.31 29.13
CA THR A 109 15.16 -19.62 28.19
C THR A 109 14.98 -20.37 26.88
N ASN A 110 16.03 -21.01 26.36
CA ASN A 110 15.98 -21.67 25.05
C ASN A 110 15.11 -22.95 25.03
N ASN A 111 14.90 -23.61 26.17
CA ASN A 111 14.04 -24.79 26.23
C ASN A 111 12.53 -24.44 26.21
N SER A 112 12.15 -23.16 26.32
CA SER A 112 10.74 -22.75 26.41
C SER A 112 9.96 -22.96 25.11
N VAL A 113 10.55 -22.66 23.94
CA VAL A 113 9.80 -22.66 22.67
C VAL A 113 9.49 -24.08 22.17
N MET A 114 10.38 -25.04 22.45
CA MET A 114 10.21 -26.43 22.02
C MET A 114 8.98 -27.11 22.65
N GLU A 115 8.51 -26.64 23.80
CA GLU A 115 7.28 -27.13 24.45
C GLU A 115 6.03 -26.94 23.56
N TYR A 116 6.06 -25.92 22.70
CA TYR A 116 4.96 -25.59 21.79
C TYR A 116 5.02 -26.36 20.47
N VAL A 117 6.13 -27.06 20.19
CA VAL A 117 6.37 -27.73 18.91
C VAL A 117 5.80 -29.14 18.95
N ASP A 118 4.85 -29.41 18.06
CA ASP A 118 4.30 -30.75 17.85
C ASP A 118 5.03 -31.45 16.71
N THR A 119 5.96 -32.35 17.05
CA THR A 119 6.76 -33.09 16.07
C THR A 119 5.99 -34.21 15.38
N THR A 120 4.83 -34.62 15.91
CA THR A 120 4.03 -35.71 15.33
C THR A 120 3.43 -35.34 13.97
N PHE A 121 3.32 -34.03 13.67
CA PHE A 121 2.73 -33.50 12.44
C PHE A 121 3.76 -32.93 11.45
N GLN A 122 5.05 -33.25 11.56
CA GLN A 122 6.10 -32.67 10.71
C GLN A 122 5.87 -32.86 9.20
N ASN A 123 5.24 -33.97 8.81
CA ASN A 123 4.95 -34.29 7.41
C ASN A 123 3.49 -34.04 6.99
N ALA A 124 2.67 -33.49 7.89
CA ALA A 124 1.27 -33.23 7.59
C ALA A 124 1.11 -31.94 6.79
N THR A 125 0.15 -31.93 5.86
CA THR A 125 -0.23 -30.70 5.15
C THR A 125 -0.85 -29.72 6.15
N PRO A 126 -0.36 -28.47 6.25
CA PRO A 126 -0.92 -27.52 7.20
C PRO A 126 -2.36 -27.16 6.85
N THR A 127 -3.29 -27.46 7.75
CA THR A 127 -4.72 -27.10 7.62
C THR A 127 -5.17 -26.18 8.75
N VAL A 128 -6.24 -25.43 8.51
CA VAL A 128 -6.92 -24.64 9.55
C VAL A 128 -8.41 -24.95 9.49
N PRO A 129 -8.85 -26.04 10.14
CA PRO A 129 -10.21 -26.58 9.96
C PRO A 129 -11.31 -25.56 10.18
N ASP A 130 -11.21 -24.75 11.25
CA ASP A 130 -12.15 -23.67 11.54
C ASP A 130 -12.29 -22.62 10.42
N LEU A 131 -11.32 -22.52 9.51
CA LEU A 131 -11.25 -21.50 8.46
C LEU A 131 -11.31 -22.09 7.04
N GLU A 132 -11.58 -23.39 6.88
CA GLU A 132 -11.65 -24.05 5.56
C GLU A 132 -12.77 -23.51 4.67
N HIS A 133 -13.85 -23.01 5.29
CA HIS A 133 -14.96 -22.38 4.60
C HIS A 133 -14.61 -20.99 4.03
N LEU A 134 -13.46 -20.41 4.38
CA LEU A 134 -13.03 -19.09 3.93
C LEU A 134 -12.12 -19.18 2.71
N THR A 135 -12.35 -18.31 1.72
CA THR A 135 -11.45 -18.13 0.58
C THR A 135 -10.36 -17.12 0.95
N PHE A 136 -9.13 -17.60 1.09
CA PHE A 136 -7.96 -16.77 1.35
C PHE A 136 -7.30 -16.27 0.06
N SER A 137 -7.00 -14.98 0.01
CA SER A 137 -6.17 -14.38 -1.02
C SER A 137 -4.75 -14.16 -0.48
N GLU A 138 -3.74 -14.67 -1.18
CA GLU A 138 -2.35 -14.33 -0.87
C GLU A 138 -2.12 -12.84 -1.13
N ILE A 139 -1.62 -12.13 -0.11
CA ILE A 139 -1.34 -10.69 -0.19
C ILE A 139 0.15 -10.39 -0.12
N ARG A 140 0.96 -11.29 0.47
CA ARG A 140 2.40 -11.11 0.52
C ARG A 140 3.14 -12.44 0.69
N ARG A 141 4.33 -12.50 0.10
CA ARG A 141 5.30 -13.59 0.24
C ARG A 141 6.69 -12.98 0.37
N VAL A 142 7.47 -13.44 1.35
CA VAL A 142 8.81 -12.91 1.62
C VAL A 142 9.70 -14.00 2.24
N CYS A 143 10.98 -13.99 1.89
CA CYS A 143 12.00 -14.81 2.56
C CYS A 143 12.64 -13.99 3.69
N ILE A 144 12.82 -14.62 4.84
CA ILE A 144 13.36 -14.03 6.06
C ILE A 144 14.54 -14.90 6.49
N ARG A 145 15.66 -14.25 6.83
CA ARG A 145 16.89 -14.93 7.27
C ARG A 145 16.82 -15.33 8.74
N ALA A 146 15.87 -16.20 9.06
CA ALA A 146 15.70 -16.85 10.33
C ALA A 146 15.18 -18.27 10.10
N ASN A 147 15.50 -19.20 10.99
CA ASN A 147 14.72 -20.44 11.06
C ASN A 147 13.35 -20.15 11.68
N VAL A 148 12.38 -21.07 11.51
CA VAL A 148 10.99 -20.84 11.91
C VAL A 148 10.83 -20.66 13.42
N LEU A 149 11.61 -21.38 14.23
CA LEU A 149 11.57 -21.29 15.70
C LEU A 149 12.11 -19.95 16.20
N ASP A 150 13.27 -19.53 15.70
CA ASP A 150 13.90 -18.25 16.05
C ASP A 150 13.01 -17.07 15.62
N TYR A 151 12.36 -17.18 14.47
CA TYR A 151 11.34 -16.23 14.04
C TYR A 151 10.17 -16.16 15.04
N PHE A 152 9.59 -17.30 15.41
CA PHE A 152 8.47 -17.35 16.34
C PHE A 152 8.82 -16.74 17.70
N GLU A 153 9.97 -17.13 18.25
CA GLU A 153 10.46 -16.66 19.54
C GLU A 153 10.61 -15.13 19.56
N LYS A 154 11.35 -14.59 18.59
CA LYS A 154 11.66 -13.16 18.57
C LYS A 154 10.47 -12.29 18.15
N ILE A 155 9.57 -12.78 17.29
CA ILE A 155 8.48 -11.96 16.72
C ILE A 155 7.16 -12.13 17.47
N TYR A 156 6.75 -13.36 17.76
CA TYR A 156 5.43 -13.64 18.34
C TYR A 156 5.48 -13.91 19.85
N PHE A 157 6.53 -14.56 20.33
CA PHE A 157 6.69 -14.89 21.75
C PHE A 157 7.16 -13.68 22.58
N SER A 158 8.01 -12.84 22.01
CA SER A 158 8.47 -11.59 22.63
C SER A 158 7.36 -10.53 22.73
N GLU A 159 6.89 -10.27 23.95
CA GLU A 159 5.92 -9.19 24.23
C GLU A 159 6.48 -7.81 23.83
N THR A 160 7.78 -7.57 24.06
CA THR A 160 8.46 -6.32 23.67
C THR A 160 8.41 -6.08 22.17
N MET A 161 8.60 -7.14 21.35
CA MET A 161 8.50 -7.02 19.90
C MET A 161 7.06 -6.71 19.48
N MET A 162 6.07 -7.41 20.04
CA MET A 162 4.65 -7.11 19.81
C MET A 162 4.31 -5.65 20.12
N ARG A 163 4.73 -5.14 21.28
CA ARG A 163 4.52 -3.73 21.65
C ARG A 163 5.22 -2.77 20.70
N THR A 164 6.43 -3.09 20.25
CA THR A 164 7.17 -2.28 19.26
C THR A 164 6.41 -2.17 17.95
N MET A 165 5.83 -3.28 17.46
CA MET A 165 5.03 -3.32 16.23
C MET A 165 3.72 -2.54 16.36
N HIS A 166 3.07 -2.58 17.52
CA HIS A 166 1.87 -1.75 17.76
C HIS A 166 2.21 -0.26 17.91
N ASN A 167 3.35 0.07 18.53
CA ASN A 167 3.82 1.45 18.66
C ASN A 167 4.13 2.07 17.28
N SER A 168 4.73 1.32 16.35
CA SER A 168 4.99 1.82 14.99
C SER A 168 3.69 2.14 14.22
N ARG A 169 2.60 1.44 14.54
CA ARG A 169 1.24 1.69 14.04
C ARG A 169 0.48 2.75 14.85
N LYS A 170 1.13 3.37 15.85
CA LYS A 170 0.52 4.35 16.77
C LYS A 170 -0.67 3.79 17.55
N SER A 171 -0.72 2.48 17.77
CA SER A 171 -1.74 1.86 18.62
C SER A 171 -1.51 2.24 20.08
N LYS A 172 -2.60 2.41 20.83
CA LYS A 172 -2.61 2.78 22.25
C LYS A 172 -3.23 1.66 23.08
N ASN A 173 -2.95 1.68 24.40
CA ASN A 173 -3.57 0.79 25.38
C ASN A 173 -3.47 -0.70 25.00
N VAL A 174 -2.32 -1.11 24.47
CA VAL A 174 -2.09 -2.48 24.01
C VAL A 174 -2.05 -3.42 25.22
N GLN A 175 -3.06 -4.28 25.33
CA GLN A 175 -3.12 -5.37 26.29
C GLN A 175 -2.92 -6.69 25.53
N ILE A 176 -2.03 -7.55 26.05
CA ILE A 176 -1.66 -8.82 25.44
C ILE A 176 -1.85 -9.90 26.50
N SER A 177 -2.73 -10.86 26.26
CA SER A 177 -2.90 -11.99 27.17
C SER A 177 -1.77 -13.01 26.99
N PRO A 178 -1.49 -13.85 28.01
CA PRO A 178 -0.59 -14.99 27.83
C PRO A 178 -1.16 -15.98 26.82
N TRP A 179 -0.29 -16.83 26.27
CA TRP A 179 -0.67 -17.98 25.45
C TRP A 179 -1.35 -19.05 26.30
N VAL A 180 -2.49 -19.55 25.82
CA VAL A 180 -3.27 -20.62 26.47
C VAL A 180 -3.45 -21.76 25.47
N SER A 181 -3.23 -23.00 25.93
CA SER A 181 -3.49 -24.18 25.09
C SER A 181 -5.00 -24.31 24.83
N VAL A 182 -5.36 -24.51 23.57
CA VAL A 182 -6.74 -24.76 23.14
C VAL A 182 -6.89 -26.27 22.97
N VAL A 183 -7.89 -26.85 23.66
CA VAL A 183 -8.23 -28.26 23.50
C VAL A 183 -8.70 -28.47 22.06
N SER A 184 -7.94 -29.21 21.27
CA SER A 184 -8.38 -29.59 19.93
C SER A 184 -9.50 -30.62 20.03
N PRO A 185 -10.56 -30.50 19.20
CA PRO A 185 -11.63 -31.49 19.16
C PRO A 185 -11.17 -32.83 18.57
N SER A 186 -10.03 -32.87 17.87
CA SER A 186 -9.55 -34.06 17.16
C SER A 186 -8.07 -34.33 17.47
N ALA A 187 -7.74 -35.60 17.74
CA ALA A 187 -6.35 -36.05 17.84
C ALA A 187 -5.58 -35.96 16.50
N GLN A 188 -6.26 -35.60 15.40
CA GLN A 188 -5.66 -35.42 14.08
C GLN A 188 -5.15 -34.00 13.82
N GLU A 189 -5.25 -33.11 14.79
CA GLU A 189 -4.75 -31.73 14.67
C GLU A 189 -3.57 -31.49 15.61
N PRO A 190 -2.59 -30.68 15.20
CA PRO A 190 -1.50 -30.29 16.09
C PRO A 190 -2.03 -29.44 17.25
N ARG A 191 -1.30 -29.48 18.36
CA ARG A 191 -1.60 -28.65 19.53
C ARG A 191 -1.71 -27.18 19.12
N THR A 192 -2.84 -26.56 19.46
CA THR A 192 -3.11 -25.16 19.16
C THR A 192 -2.98 -24.33 20.43
N TYR A 193 -2.39 -23.15 20.30
CA TYR A 193 -2.31 -22.16 21.36
C TYR A 193 -2.99 -20.87 20.91
N SER A 194 -3.63 -20.15 21.84
CA SER A 194 -4.33 -18.91 21.55
C SER A 194 -4.05 -17.84 22.61
N ARG A 195 -4.06 -16.58 22.17
CA ARG A 195 -4.07 -15.41 23.05
C ARG A 195 -4.98 -14.33 22.45
N ASN A 196 -5.42 -13.42 23.31
CA ASN A 196 -6.21 -12.26 22.93
C ASN A 196 -5.39 -10.98 23.12
N LEU A 197 -5.60 -10.04 22.21
CA LEU A 197 -5.07 -8.69 22.25
C LEU A 197 -6.23 -7.71 22.17
N SER A 198 -6.12 -6.61 22.90
CA SER A 198 -7.03 -5.47 22.77
C SER A 198 -6.22 -4.18 22.72
N TYR A 199 -6.55 -3.29 21.79
CA TYR A 199 -5.85 -2.02 21.62
C TYR A 199 -6.73 -1.00 20.91
N ILE A 200 -6.32 0.28 20.94
CA ILE A 200 -6.96 1.35 20.17
C ILE A 200 -6.03 1.73 19.02
N THR A 201 -6.54 1.80 17.79
CA THR A 201 -5.74 2.18 16.62
C THR A 201 -6.35 3.39 15.91
N PRO A 202 -5.53 4.35 15.43
CA PRO A 202 -6.03 5.44 14.60
C PRO A 202 -6.53 4.89 13.26
N LEU A 203 -7.60 5.48 12.74
CA LEU A 203 -8.13 5.20 11.41
C LEU A 203 -7.49 6.13 10.39
N LYS A 204 -7.10 5.58 9.24
CA LYS A 204 -6.52 6.36 8.14
C LYS A 204 -7.66 6.93 7.28
N ASP A 205 -7.71 8.25 7.22
CA ASP A 205 -8.70 9.03 6.47
C ASP A 205 -10.15 8.53 6.72
N PRO A 206 -10.62 8.55 7.98
CA PRO A 206 -11.97 8.13 8.29
C PRO A 206 -12.97 9.12 7.64
N PRO A 207 -14.09 8.63 7.07
CA PRO A 207 -15.17 9.50 6.65
C PRO A 207 -15.64 10.40 7.82
N PRO A 208 -16.22 11.59 7.55
CA PRO A 208 -16.62 12.54 8.61
C PRO A 208 -17.60 11.98 9.68
N PHE A 209 -18.28 10.88 9.38
CA PHE A 209 -19.21 10.19 10.29
C PHE A 209 -18.60 9.01 11.06
N MET A 210 -17.30 8.73 10.87
CA MET A 210 -16.58 7.65 11.52
C MET A 210 -15.60 8.26 12.53
N PRO A 211 -15.40 7.64 13.72
CA PRO A 211 -14.43 8.15 14.69
C PRO A 211 -13.01 8.16 14.10
N THR A 212 -12.11 8.94 14.70
CA THR A 212 -10.70 9.03 14.28
C THR A 212 -9.86 7.86 14.76
N GLU A 213 -10.35 7.10 15.73
CA GLU A 213 -9.74 5.89 16.27
C GLU A 213 -10.80 4.82 16.54
N THR A 214 -10.38 3.56 16.61
CA THR A 214 -11.27 2.43 16.87
C THR A 214 -10.65 1.46 17.87
N GLY A 215 -11.49 0.86 18.71
CA GLY A 215 -11.12 -0.29 19.51
C GLY A 215 -11.01 -1.53 18.63
N VAL A 216 -9.92 -2.27 18.81
CA VAL A 216 -9.63 -3.52 18.10
C VAL A 216 -9.57 -4.66 19.11
N GLU A 217 -10.29 -5.72 18.79
CA GLU A 217 -10.18 -7.02 19.44
C GLU A 217 -9.50 -7.97 18.46
N GLU A 218 -8.38 -8.55 18.88
CA GLU A 218 -7.56 -9.44 18.06
C GLU A 218 -7.36 -10.77 18.78
N LYS A 219 -7.69 -11.87 18.11
CA LYS A 219 -7.43 -13.22 18.59
C LYS A 219 -6.36 -13.85 17.72
N GLN A 220 -5.23 -14.16 18.34
CA GLN A 220 -4.13 -14.86 17.69
C GLN A 220 -4.18 -16.34 18.06
N ARG A 221 -3.89 -17.20 17.09
CA ARG A 221 -3.71 -18.64 17.27
C ARG A 221 -2.47 -19.08 16.52
N PHE A 222 -1.72 -20.02 17.07
CA PHE A 222 -0.65 -20.65 16.31
C PHE A 222 -0.59 -22.15 16.55
N ARG A 223 0.06 -22.82 15.59
CA ARG A 223 0.30 -24.27 15.58
C ARG A 223 1.60 -24.56 14.87
N PHE A 224 2.36 -25.51 15.40
CA PHE A 224 3.54 -26.05 14.74
C PHE A 224 3.19 -27.36 14.04
N TYR A 225 3.72 -27.53 12.84
CA TYR A 225 3.71 -28.77 12.07
C TYR A 225 5.17 -29.24 11.99
N GLY A 226 5.67 -29.79 13.09
CA GLY A 226 7.10 -29.96 13.33
C GLY A 226 7.86 -28.64 13.52
N VAL A 227 9.19 -28.70 13.42
CA VAL A 227 10.08 -27.54 13.61
C VAL A 227 10.17 -26.62 12.40
N ASP A 228 9.78 -27.12 11.22
CA ASP A 228 10.00 -26.46 9.93
C ASP A 228 8.79 -25.67 9.43
N VAL A 229 7.62 -25.82 10.05
CA VAL A 229 6.38 -25.19 9.61
C VAL A 229 5.58 -24.65 10.80
N LEU A 230 5.24 -23.36 10.72
CA LEU A 230 4.42 -22.64 11.69
C LEU A 230 3.25 -22.00 10.95
N VAL A 231 2.05 -22.20 11.47
CA VAL A 231 0.85 -21.48 11.02
C VAL A 231 0.40 -20.57 12.14
N VAL A 232 0.24 -19.27 11.84
CA VAL A 232 -0.35 -18.28 12.73
C VAL A 232 -1.61 -17.72 12.09
N ASP A 233 -2.74 -17.88 12.77
CA ASP A 233 -4.03 -17.32 12.38
C ASP A 233 -4.36 -16.14 13.28
N VAL A 234 -4.72 -15.02 12.68
CA VAL A 234 -5.11 -13.80 13.38
C VAL A 234 -6.51 -13.41 12.94
N GLN A 235 -7.44 -13.39 13.90
CA GLN A 235 -8.78 -12.88 13.71
C GLN A 235 -8.86 -11.48 14.32
N VAL A 236 -9.29 -10.50 13.53
CA VAL A 236 -9.42 -9.10 13.97
C VAL A 236 -10.87 -8.66 13.83
N GLN A 237 -11.36 -7.97 14.86
CA GLN A 237 -12.67 -7.33 14.90
C GLN A 237 -12.54 -5.87 15.38
N THR A 238 -13.35 -4.99 14.79
CA THR A 238 -13.41 -3.56 15.13
C THR A 238 -14.85 -3.17 15.47
N PRO A 239 -15.40 -3.63 16.60
CA PRO A 239 -16.84 -3.49 16.87
C PRO A 239 -17.31 -2.02 16.94
N SER A 240 -16.39 -1.07 17.18
CA SER A 240 -16.71 0.34 17.31
C SER A 240 -16.85 1.10 15.98
N ILE A 241 -16.43 0.52 14.84
CA ILE A 241 -16.64 1.17 13.53
C ILE A 241 -18.00 0.84 12.95
N LYS A 242 -18.53 1.75 12.13
CA LYS A 242 -19.76 1.49 11.37
C LYS A 242 -19.57 0.25 10.50
N TYR A 243 -20.46 -0.74 10.65
CA TYR A 243 -20.40 -2.07 10.02
C TYR A 243 -19.26 -2.99 10.49
N GLY A 244 -18.54 -2.64 11.56
CA GLY A 244 -17.49 -3.50 12.13
C GLY A 244 -18.00 -4.81 12.72
N ASP A 245 -19.31 -4.89 12.98
CA ASP A 245 -20.03 -6.09 13.40
C ASP A 245 -20.52 -6.96 12.22
N CYS A 246 -20.32 -6.52 10.98
CA CYS A 246 -20.79 -7.23 9.79
C CYS A 246 -19.78 -8.25 9.27
N PHE A 247 -18.51 -8.17 9.69
CA PHE A 247 -17.46 -9.05 9.19
C PHE A 247 -16.32 -9.23 10.21
N PHE A 248 -15.56 -10.31 10.02
CA PHE A 248 -14.27 -10.54 10.67
C PHE A 248 -13.16 -10.51 9.63
N ILE A 249 -11.99 -10.00 10.02
CA ILE A 249 -10.79 -10.03 9.21
C ILE A 249 -9.95 -11.22 9.67
N HIS A 250 -9.68 -12.17 8.77
CA HIS A 250 -8.82 -13.32 9.04
C HIS A 250 -7.52 -13.17 8.27
N GLN A 251 -6.42 -13.06 8.99
CA GLN A 251 -5.06 -13.10 8.43
C GLN A 251 -4.46 -14.46 8.76
N LYS A 252 -3.83 -15.09 7.77
CA LYS A 252 -3.14 -16.37 7.92
C LYS A 252 -1.69 -16.20 7.49
N PHE A 253 -0.78 -16.48 8.40
CA PHE A 253 0.66 -16.47 8.16
C PHE A 253 1.17 -17.91 8.19
N VAL A 254 1.70 -18.37 7.07
CA VAL A 254 2.37 -19.66 6.98
C VAL A 254 3.86 -19.40 6.84
N LEU A 255 4.61 -19.79 7.86
CA LEU A 255 6.06 -19.80 7.83
C LEU A 255 6.54 -21.22 7.59
N ARG A 256 7.43 -21.39 6.61
CA ARG A 256 8.04 -22.68 6.29
C ARG A 256 9.52 -22.52 6.03
N LYS A 257 10.32 -23.54 6.35
CA LYS A 257 11.73 -23.58 5.98
C LYS A 257 11.92 -23.32 4.48
N HIS A 258 12.84 -22.42 4.14
CA HIS A 258 13.13 -22.06 2.76
C HIS A 258 14.32 -22.86 2.23
N GLY A 259 14.08 -23.68 1.21
CA GLY A 259 15.11 -24.48 0.55
C GLY A 259 15.58 -25.71 1.35
N SER A 260 16.30 -26.60 0.65
CA SER A 260 16.83 -27.85 1.21
C SER A 260 18.26 -27.70 1.78
N SER A 261 18.93 -26.59 1.50
CA SER A 261 20.38 -26.40 1.68
C SER A 261 20.84 -26.07 3.10
N GLY A 262 20.03 -26.37 4.12
CA GLY A 262 20.40 -26.15 5.53
C GLY A 262 20.57 -24.67 5.93
N GLY A 263 20.14 -23.74 5.08
CA GLY A 263 20.14 -22.32 5.39
C GLY A 263 19.17 -21.99 6.53
N ASN A 264 19.55 -21.03 7.39
CA ASN A 264 18.68 -20.43 8.40
C ASN A 264 17.73 -19.40 7.75
N GLU A 265 16.90 -19.87 6.82
CA GLU A 265 15.95 -19.04 6.11
C GLU A 265 14.55 -19.69 6.16
N CYS A 266 13.54 -18.85 6.29
CA CYS A 266 12.14 -19.25 6.20
C CYS A 266 11.40 -18.36 5.20
N GLU A 267 10.43 -18.95 4.53
CA GLU A 267 9.49 -18.24 3.67
C GLU A 267 8.21 -17.99 4.47
N MET A 268 7.82 -16.72 4.56
CA MET A 268 6.55 -16.31 5.13
C MET A 268 5.56 -16.01 3.99
N ILE A 269 4.38 -16.62 4.08
CA ILE A 269 3.25 -16.41 3.17
C ILE A 269 2.11 -15.83 4.00
N ALA A 270 1.73 -14.58 3.72
CA ALA A 270 0.61 -13.91 4.36
C ALA A 270 -0.61 -13.91 3.42
N SER A 271 -1.73 -14.38 3.94
CA SER A 271 -3.02 -14.45 3.24
C SER A 271 -4.11 -13.76 4.04
N LEU A 272 -5.14 -13.27 3.35
CA LEU A 272 -6.26 -12.53 3.93
C LEU A 272 -7.59 -13.11 3.46
N ALA A 273 -8.54 -13.25 4.39
CA ALA A 273 -9.93 -13.54 4.10
C ALA A 273 -10.85 -12.60 4.91
N LEU A 274 -12.04 -12.34 4.37
CA LEU A 274 -13.09 -11.60 5.05
C LEU A 274 -14.29 -12.51 5.27
N ASN A 275 -14.60 -12.79 6.52
CA ASN A 275 -15.76 -13.59 6.89
C ASN A 275 -16.96 -12.66 7.13
N TRP A 276 -17.96 -12.69 6.26
CA TRP A 276 -19.13 -11.81 6.32
C TRP A 276 -20.25 -12.47 7.13
N VAL A 277 -20.55 -11.94 8.31
CA VAL A 277 -21.62 -12.44 9.19
C VAL A 277 -22.94 -11.70 9.03
N LYS A 278 -22.92 -10.48 8.47
CA LYS A 278 -24.13 -9.72 8.10
C LYS A 278 -24.01 -9.16 6.69
N SER A 279 -25.14 -9.05 6.00
CA SER A 279 -25.20 -8.42 4.67
C SER A 279 -25.01 -6.90 4.78
N THR A 280 -24.19 -6.32 3.91
CA THR A 280 -24.02 -4.87 3.76
C THR A 280 -23.86 -4.49 2.29
N TRP A 281 -24.36 -3.32 1.93
CA TRP A 281 -24.33 -2.77 0.58
C TRP A 281 -22.94 -2.20 0.25
N PHE A 282 -22.10 -2.01 1.29
CA PHE A 282 -20.74 -1.49 1.18
C PHE A 282 -19.67 -2.60 1.10
N LYS A 283 -20.06 -3.86 0.87
CA LYS A 283 -19.17 -5.02 0.87
C LYS A 283 -17.90 -4.80 0.03
N ALA A 284 -18.07 -4.38 -1.22
CA ALA A 284 -16.95 -4.16 -2.14
C ALA A 284 -15.99 -3.04 -1.68
N ILE A 285 -16.54 -1.95 -1.12
CA ILE A 285 -15.74 -0.81 -0.65
C ILE A 285 -14.95 -1.21 0.60
N ILE A 286 -15.60 -1.87 1.56
CA ILE A 286 -14.96 -2.38 2.77
C ILE A 286 -13.87 -3.38 2.42
N THR A 287 -14.14 -4.36 1.54
CA THR A 287 -13.14 -5.34 1.09
C THR A 287 -11.91 -4.66 0.51
N SER A 288 -12.12 -3.68 -0.40
CA SER A 288 -11.02 -2.95 -1.03
C SER A 288 -10.19 -2.19 0.00
N LYS A 289 -10.83 -1.49 0.95
CA LYS A 289 -10.13 -0.70 1.99
C LYS A 289 -9.37 -1.61 2.96
N VAL A 290 -9.99 -2.68 3.44
CA VAL A 290 -9.35 -3.63 4.36
C VAL A 290 -8.16 -4.33 3.69
N MET A 291 -8.27 -4.74 2.43
CA MET A 291 -7.15 -5.32 1.69
C MET A 291 -5.97 -4.35 1.57
N GLN A 292 -6.25 -3.08 1.24
CA GLN A 292 -5.22 -2.05 1.11
C GLN A 292 -4.52 -1.79 2.45
N GLU A 293 -5.28 -1.56 3.51
CA GLU A 293 -4.74 -1.28 4.85
C GLU A 293 -4.00 -2.48 5.44
N THR A 294 -4.49 -3.71 5.22
CA THR A 294 -3.81 -4.92 5.68
C THR A 294 -2.49 -5.13 4.95
N THR A 295 -2.46 -4.92 3.62
CA THR A 295 -1.22 -5.01 2.83
C THR A 295 -0.19 -4.00 3.32
N GLU A 296 -0.58 -2.73 3.50
CA GLU A 296 0.30 -1.68 4.06
C GLU A 296 0.79 -2.05 5.48
N GLY A 297 -0.12 -2.56 6.32
CA GLY A 297 0.20 -3.02 7.67
C GLY A 297 1.20 -4.17 7.71
N ILE A 298 1.15 -5.08 6.75
CA ILE A 298 2.08 -6.22 6.61
C ILE A 298 3.44 -5.77 6.06
N GLU A 299 3.50 -4.83 5.11
CA GLU A 299 4.80 -4.28 4.68
C GLU A 299 5.52 -3.58 5.83
N ASN A 300 4.79 -2.77 6.62
CA ASN A 300 5.34 -2.14 7.82
C ASN A 300 5.83 -3.18 8.84
N TRP A 301 5.07 -4.27 9.00
CA TRP A 301 5.47 -5.37 9.86
C TRP A 301 6.74 -6.07 9.38
N ILE A 302 6.84 -6.37 8.08
CA ILE A 302 8.03 -6.97 7.46
C ILE A 302 9.26 -6.07 7.65
N MET A 303 9.10 -4.74 7.56
CA MET A 303 10.19 -3.81 7.83
C MET A 303 10.71 -3.91 9.28
N GLU A 304 9.82 -4.02 10.27
CA GLU A 304 10.24 -4.23 11.67
C GLU A 304 10.91 -5.60 11.87
N VAL A 305 10.36 -6.65 11.26
CA VAL A 305 10.96 -8.00 11.27
C VAL A 305 12.38 -7.97 10.69
N LYS A 306 12.60 -7.26 9.59
CA LYS A 306 13.92 -7.12 8.96
C LYS A 306 14.93 -6.34 9.81
N LYS A 307 14.49 -5.53 10.78
CA LYS A 307 15.41 -4.93 11.77
C LYS A 307 15.94 -5.97 12.75
N VAL A 308 15.12 -6.96 13.09
CA VAL A 308 15.50 -8.09 13.95
C VAL A 308 16.34 -9.12 13.18
N PHE A 309 15.97 -9.38 11.92
CA PHE A 309 16.64 -10.31 11.02
C PHE A 309 17.15 -9.57 9.78
N PRO A 310 18.27 -8.82 9.91
CA PRO A 310 18.82 -8.11 8.77
C PRO A 310 19.22 -9.09 7.68
N ASP A 311 18.87 -8.75 6.44
CA ASP A 311 19.43 -9.40 5.26
C ASP A 311 20.95 -9.24 5.39
N SER A 312 21.70 -10.35 5.48
CA SER A 312 23.16 -10.23 5.59
C SER A 312 23.61 -9.39 4.41
N ILE A 313 24.33 -8.30 4.68
CA ILE A 313 24.91 -7.46 3.65
C ILE A 313 25.89 -8.38 2.92
N THR A 314 25.42 -9.03 1.85
CA THR A 314 26.23 -9.81 0.94
C THR A 314 27.37 -8.88 0.58
N GLY A 315 28.57 -9.26 1.02
CA GLY A 315 29.66 -8.36 1.29
C GLY A 315 29.68 -7.15 0.38
N SER A 316 29.73 -5.96 1.00
CA SER A 316 30.51 -4.86 0.48
C SER A 316 31.60 -5.45 -0.41
N PHE A 317 31.51 -5.19 -1.71
CA PHE A 317 32.56 -5.50 -2.65
C PHE A 317 33.80 -4.82 -2.09
N SER A 318 34.61 -5.58 -1.34
CA SER A 318 35.99 -5.24 -1.07
C SER A 318 36.64 -5.27 -2.45
N SER A 319 36.57 -4.14 -3.13
CA SER A 319 37.42 -3.81 -4.26
C SER A 319 38.85 -3.93 -3.76
N SER A 320 39.38 -5.15 -3.77
CA SER A 320 40.81 -5.40 -3.75
C SER A 320 41.35 -4.70 -4.98
N SER A 321 41.83 -3.48 -4.76
CA SER A 321 42.69 -2.75 -5.67
C SER A 321 43.95 -3.58 -5.87
N SER A 322 43.90 -4.56 -6.76
CA SER A 322 45.07 -5.22 -7.30
C SER A 322 45.74 -4.24 -8.27
N SER A 323 46.88 -3.71 -7.84
CA SER A 323 47.81 -2.93 -8.63
C SER A 323 48.13 -3.60 -9.97
N PRO A 324 48.31 -2.83 -11.07
CA PRO A 324 48.63 -3.39 -12.38
C PRO A 324 50.10 -3.80 -12.42
N SER A 325 50.38 -5.09 -12.58
CA SER A 325 51.69 -5.57 -13.01
C SER A 325 51.58 -6.05 -14.47
N SER A 326 52.30 -5.33 -15.32
CA SER A 326 52.63 -5.66 -16.70
C SER A 326 53.40 -6.98 -16.79
N ILE A 327 53.18 -7.77 -17.85
CA ILE A 327 54.20 -8.28 -18.82
C ILE A 327 53.66 -9.47 -19.68
N SER A 328 53.65 -9.22 -21.00
CA SER A 328 53.91 -10.07 -22.18
C SER A 328 53.35 -11.51 -22.37
N SER A 329 52.57 -11.65 -23.44
CA SER A 329 52.64 -12.64 -24.56
C SER A 329 52.99 -14.13 -24.32
N SER A 330 52.09 -15.04 -24.72
CA SER A 330 52.18 -15.79 -26.00
C SER A 330 51.13 -16.93 -26.12
N SER A 331 50.50 -16.98 -27.29
CA SER A 331 49.89 -18.11 -28.02
C SER A 331 49.47 -19.41 -27.31
N SER A 332 48.20 -19.80 -27.43
CA SER A 332 47.77 -20.84 -28.39
C SER A 332 46.27 -21.16 -28.29
N SER A 333 45.74 -21.54 -29.44
CA SER A 333 44.38 -21.92 -29.85
C SER A 333 43.62 -22.92 -28.96
N SER A 334 42.31 -22.71 -28.78
CA SER A 334 41.23 -23.50 -29.43
C SER A 334 39.88 -23.41 -28.71
N SER A 335 38.83 -23.16 -29.51
CA SER A 335 37.41 -23.56 -29.36
C SER A 335 36.75 -23.64 -27.97
N SER A 336 35.75 -22.80 -27.73
CA SER A 336 34.33 -23.22 -27.69
C SER A 336 33.40 -22.05 -27.35
N LEU A 337 32.24 -22.04 -28.02
CA LEU A 337 31.16 -21.09 -27.85
C LEU A 337 30.54 -21.18 -26.45
N VAL A 338 30.46 -20.06 -25.72
CA VAL A 338 29.30 -19.72 -24.88
C VAL A 338 29.09 -18.19 -24.91
N GLY A 339 27.92 -17.77 -25.37
CA GLY A 339 27.55 -16.36 -25.51
C GLY A 339 27.50 -15.64 -24.17
N SER A 340 28.34 -14.62 -24.04
CA SER A 340 28.37 -13.68 -22.91
C SER A 340 27.12 -12.80 -22.92
N ARG A 341 26.16 -13.16 -22.06
CA ARG A 341 24.91 -12.40 -21.84
C ARG A 341 25.22 -11.24 -20.90
N ARG A 342 25.45 -10.04 -21.45
CA ARG A 342 25.48 -8.78 -20.68
C ARG A 342 24.19 -8.63 -19.89
N GLY A 343 24.28 -8.76 -18.57
CA GLY A 343 23.20 -8.44 -17.65
C GLY A 343 22.94 -6.94 -17.67
N PHE A 344 21.92 -6.51 -18.40
CA PHE A 344 21.29 -5.21 -18.21
C PHE A 344 20.69 -5.19 -16.81
N MET A 345 21.26 -4.38 -15.91
CA MET A 345 20.61 -4.06 -14.64
C MET A 345 19.30 -3.33 -14.93
N HIS A 346 18.19 -4.08 -14.88
CA HIS A 346 16.87 -3.49 -14.78
C HIS A 346 16.74 -2.88 -13.38
N SER A 347 16.83 -1.55 -13.32
CA SER A 347 16.24 -0.78 -12.24
C SER A 347 14.79 -1.20 -12.13
N GLN A 348 14.44 -1.95 -11.07
CA GLN A 348 13.07 -2.27 -10.73
C GLN A 348 12.37 -0.96 -10.32
N ARG A 349 11.87 -0.22 -11.31
CA ARG A 349 10.73 0.66 -11.09
C ARG A 349 9.62 -0.22 -10.55
N THR A 350 9.17 0.08 -9.35
CA THR A 350 7.95 -0.49 -8.79
C THR A 350 6.82 -0.22 -9.77
N VAL A 351 6.49 -1.23 -10.57
CA VAL A 351 5.35 -1.18 -11.49
C VAL A 351 4.12 -1.12 -10.59
N LYS A 352 3.55 0.07 -10.46
CA LYS A 352 2.24 0.24 -9.81
C LYS A 352 1.28 -0.71 -10.53
N SER A 353 0.57 -1.54 -9.76
CA SER A 353 -0.49 -2.37 -10.32
C SER A 353 -1.43 -1.46 -11.12
N PRO A 354 -1.76 -1.80 -12.38
CA PRO A 354 -2.63 -0.96 -13.19
C PRO A 354 -3.93 -0.72 -12.44
N GLY A 355 -4.34 0.55 -12.37
CA GLY A 355 -5.57 0.95 -11.69
C GLY A 355 -6.78 0.26 -12.31
N LYS A 356 -7.89 0.18 -11.57
CA LYS A 356 -9.12 -0.48 -12.03
C LYS A 356 -9.58 0.00 -13.42
N TRP A 357 -9.41 1.29 -13.73
CA TRP A 357 -9.71 1.86 -15.04
C TRP A 357 -8.73 1.43 -16.14
N GLU A 358 -7.46 1.27 -15.81
CA GLU A 358 -6.45 0.76 -16.74
C GLU A 358 -6.69 -0.72 -17.04
N GLN A 359 -7.10 -1.52 -16.05
CA GLN A 359 -7.51 -2.91 -16.28
C GLN A 359 -8.77 -3.02 -17.15
N ILE A 360 -9.79 -2.18 -16.90
CA ILE A 360 -10.99 -2.12 -17.74
C ILE A 360 -10.63 -1.68 -19.17
N TRP A 361 -9.76 -0.68 -19.30
CA TRP A 361 -9.30 -0.20 -20.58
C TRP A 361 -8.55 -1.29 -21.35
N GLU A 362 -7.53 -1.89 -20.74
CA GLU A 362 -6.65 -2.87 -21.39
C GLU A 362 -7.34 -4.20 -21.68
N HIS A 363 -8.21 -4.68 -20.78
CA HIS A 363 -8.78 -6.03 -20.91
C HIS A 363 -10.18 -6.07 -21.54
N VAL A 364 -10.92 -4.96 -21.55
CA VAL A 364 -12.31 -4.95 -22.01
C VAL A 364 -12.54 -3.99 -23.16
N VAL A 365 -12.11 -2.73 -23.00
CA VAL A 365 -12.43 -1.67 -23.97
C VAL A 365 -11.51 -1.72 -25.18
N ARG A 366 -10.20 -1.80 -24.95
CA ARG A 366 -9.17 -1.79 -25.99
C ARG A 366 -9.30 -2.97 -26.97
N PRO A 367 -9.49 -4.23 -26.55
CA PRO A 367 -9.62 -5.35 -27.50
C PRO A 367 -10.87 -5.25 -28.37
N LYS A 368 -11.98 -4.77 -27.81
CA LYS A 368 -13.24 -4.56 -28.55
C LYS A 368 -13.12 -3.41 -29.56
N LEU A 369 -12.50 -2.30 -29.17
CA LEU A 369 -12.22 -1.21 -30.11
C LEU A 369 -11.25 -1.66 -31.21
N GLN A 370 -10.20 -2.40 -30.87
CA GLN A 370 -9.27 -2.99 -31.83
C GLN A 370 -9.94 -3.97 -32.80
N TYR A 371 -11.01 -4.67 -32.39
CA TYR A 371 -11.82 -5.51 -33.27
C TYR A 371 -12.75 -4.69 -34.19
N CYS A 372 -13.38 -3.64 -33.66
CA CYS A 372 -14.34 -2.82 -34.40
C CYS A 372 -13.67 -1.90 -35.43
N ILE A 373 -12.53 -1.27 -35.08
CA ILE A 373 -11.86 -0.27 -35.92
C ILE A 373 -11.48 -0.81 -37.32
N PRO A 374 -10.86 -2.00 -37.47
CA PRO A 374 -10.54 -2.58 -38.78
C PRO A 374 -11.77 -2.93 -39.63
N ARG A 375 -12.89 -3.37 -39.01
CA ARG A 375 -14.13 -3.67 -39.74
C ARG A 375 -14.87 -2.40 -40.17
N CYS A 376 -14.77 -1.34 -39.37
CA CYS A 376 -15.31 -0.03 -39.72
C CYS A 376 -14.47 0.71 -40.78
N LYS A 377 -13.21 0.30 -41.05
CA LYS A 377 -12.34 0.91 -42.09
C LYS A 377 -12.92 0.88 -43.50
N LYS A 378 -13.94 0.07 -43.82
CA LYS A 378 -14.59 0.14 -45.14
C LYS A 378 -15.63 1.27 -45.26
N VAL A 379 -16.15 1.77 -44.14
CA VAL A 379 -17.28 2.73 -44.11
C VAL A 379 -16.87 4.11 -43.58
N VAL A 380 -15.82 4.16 -42.75
CA VAL A 380 -15.46 5.33 -41.93
C VAL A 380 -14.34 6.25 -42.47
N PRO A 381 -13.37 5.84 -43.31
CA PRO A 381 -12.20 6.68 -43.61
C PRO A 381 -12.54 8.00 -44.29
N THR A 382 -13.54 8.03 -45.16
CA THR A 382 -13.84 9.23 -45.98
C THR A 382 -14.42 10.38 -45.18
N ARG A 383 -15.01 10.15 -43.99
CA ARG A 383 -15.60 11.22 -43.16
C ARG A 383 -14.82 11.54 -41.89
N LEU A 384 -14.10 10.58 -41.30
CA LEU A 384 -13.33 10.82 -40.07
C LEU A 384 -11.85 11.16 -40.28
N ALA A 385 -11.32 11.04 -41.51
CA ALA A 385 -9.92 11.40 -41.80
C ALA A 385 -9.58 12.87 -41.53
N ASN A 386 -10.58 13.76 -41.48
CA ASN A 386 -10.38 15.19 -41.22
C ASN A 386 -10.22 15.53 -39.73
N PHE A 387 -10.48 14.59 -38.80
CA PHE A 387 -10.36 14.84 -37.36
C PHE A 387 -9.08 14.23 -36.78
N SER A 388 -8.07 15.07 -36.54
CA SER A 388 -6.75 14.68 -36.02
C SER A 388 -6.81 13.98 -34.65
N LEU A 389 -7.76 14.36 -33.80
CA LEU A 389 -8.01 13.73 -32.50
C LEU A 389 -8.48 12.27 -32.62
N ILE A 390 -9.39 12.01 -33.55
CA ILE A 390 -9.93 10.65 -33.77
C ILE A 390 -8.83 9.76 -34.35
N ARG A 391 -8.01 10.31 -35.27
CA ARG A 391 -6.85 9.61 -35.82
C ARG A 391 -5.84 9.23 -34.73
N SER A 392 -5.47 10.19 -33.87
CA SER A 392 -4.55 9.94 -32.75
C SER A 392 -5.09 8.90 -31.76
N LEU A 393 -6.40 8.92 -31.48
CA LEU A 393 -7.04 7.92 -30.63
C LEU A 393 -7.03 6.53 -31.30
N CYS A 394 -7.37 6.45 -32.58
CA CYS A 394 -7.31 5.21 -33.35
C CYS A 394 -5.89 4.64 -33.37
N ASP A 395 -4.88 5.45 -33.66
CA ASP A 395 -3.48 5.02 -33.68
C ASP A 395 -3.02 4.54 -32.29
N ARG A 396 -3.45 5.21 -31.22
CA ARG A 396 -3.16 4.80 -29.83
C ARG A 396 -3.83 3.48 -29.45
N VAL A 397 -5.08 3.26 -29.89
CA VAL A 397 -5.81 2.01 -29.67
C VAL A 397 -5.20 0.87 -30.49
N MET A 398 -4.81 1.14 -31.73
CA MET A 398 -4.25 0.15 -32.66
C MET A 398 -2.75 -0.12 -32.43
N ASN A 399 -2.07 0.67 -31.60
CA ASN A 399 -0.68 0.42 -31.26
C ASN A 399 -0.55 -0.95 -30.56
N GLY A 400 0.27 -1.84 -31.11
CA GLY A 400 0.42 -3.23 -30.65
C GLY A 400 -0.69 -4.20 -31.06
N TYR A 401 -1.59 -3.81 -31.96
CA TYR A 401 -2.55 -4.72 -32.56
C TYR A 401 -1.85 -5.66 -33.56
N ASP A 402 -1.90 -6.97 -33.27
CA ASP A 402 -1.41 -8.02 -34.15
C ASP A 402 -2.60 -8.87 -34.63
N GLU A 403 -2.83 -8.87 -35.93
CA GLU A 403 -3.93 -9.57 -36.59
C GLU A 403 -3.84 -11.10 -36.43
N THR A 404 -2.66 -11.63 -36.07
CA THR A 404 -2.41 -13.06 -35.87
C THR A 404 -2.81 -13.57 -34.48
N VAL A 405 -3.01 -12.67 -33.49
CA VAL A 405 -3.37 -13.02 -32.10
C VAL A 405 -4.90 -13.18 -31.92
N GLN A 406 -5.67 -13.01 -32.99
CA GLN A 406 -7.12 -12.76 -32.99
C GLN A 406 -8.04 -13.91 -32.52
N THR A 407 -7.52 -15.02 -31.98
CA THR A 407 -8.33 -16.19 -31.59
C THR A 407 -8.18 -16.66 -30.15
N LYS A 408 -7.31 -16.06 -29.34
CA LYS A 408 -7.29 -16.36 -27.89
C LYS A 408 -8.29 -15.47 -27.15
N VAL A 409 -9.55 -15.92 -27.11
CA VAL A 409 -10.51 -15.41 -26.12
C VAL A 409 -9.88 -15.63 -24.75
N ILE A 410 -9.56 -14.55 -24.03
CA ILE A 410 -9.07 -14.66 -22.65
C ILE A 410 -10.29 -15.04 -21.81
N LEU A 411 -10.35 -16.31 -21.46
CA LEU A 411 -11.38 -16.89 -20.62
C LEU A 411 -10.98 -16.73 -19.15
N ASN A 412 -11.97 -16.59 -18.26
CA ASN A 412 -11.79 -16.83 -16.84
C ASN A 412 -11.29 -18.27 -16.59
N PRO A 413 -10.80 -18.61 -15.38
CA PRO A 413 -10.36 -19.96 -15.03
C PRO A 413 -11.42 -21.06 -15.28
N ASN A 414 -12.69 -20.68 -15.35
CA ASN A 414 -13.83 -21.55 -15.65
C ASN A 414 -14.24 -21.60 -17.14
N GLY A 415 -13.48 -20.98 -18.05
CA GLY A 415 -13.76 -21.03 -19.48
C GLY A 415 -14.81 -20.03 -19.98
N THR A 416 -15.19 -19.01 -19.21
CA THR A 416 -16.16 -17.98 -19.64
C THR A 416 -15.48 -16.70 -20.16
N PRO A 417 -16.03 -16.00 -21.18
CA PRO A 417 -15.46 -14.75 -21.67
C PRO A 417 -15.57 -13.64 -20.62
N ILE A 418 -14.46 -12.94 -20.34
CA ILE A 418 -14.48 -11.79 -19.43
C ILE A 418 -15.26 -10.64 -20.11
N THR A 419 -16.41 -10.27 -19.55
CA THR A 419 -17.24 -9.15 -20.04
C THR A 419 -17.26 -8.03 -19.01
N PHE A 420 -17.53 -6.79 -19.46
CA PHE A 420 -17.72 -5.64 -18.56
C PHE A 420 -18.77 -5.92 -17.46
N ILE A 421 -19.81 -6.67 -17.83
CA ILE A 421 -20.92 -7.03 -16.96
C ILE A 421 -20.52 -8.10 -15.95
N SER A 422 -19.68 -9.08 -16.32
CA SER A 422 -19.20 -10.11 -15.37
C SER A 422 -18.28 -9.54 -14.30
N ILE A 423 -17.49 -8.50 -14.64
CA ILE A 423 -16.65 -7.78 -13.67
C ILE A 423 -17.49 -6.95 -12.70
N LEU A 424 -18.61 -6.36 -13.16
CA LEU A 424 -19.42 -5.46 -12.34
C LEU A 424 -20.52 -6.14 -11.54
N LEU A 425 -21.16 -7.18 -12.09
CA LEU A 425 -22.39 -7.76 -11.55
C LEU A 425 -22.27 -9.27 -11.24
N GLY A 426 -21.10 -9.87 -11.50
CA GLY A 426 -20.87 -11.31 -11.33
C GLY A 426 -21.30 -12.16 -12.53
N GLU A 427 -20.78 -13.39 -12.59
CA GLU A 427 -20.86 -14.24 -13.79
C GLU A 427 -22.28 -14.71 -14.13
N ALA A 428 -23.08 -15.09 -13.12
CA ALA A 428 -24.45 -15.54 -13.32
C ALA A 428 -25.36 -14.45 -13.93
N TRP A 429 -25.17 -13.21 -13.47
CA TRP A 429 -25.88 -12.05 -14.00
C TRP A 429 -25.42 -11.68 -15.40
N ALA A 430 -24.11 -11.77 -15.69
CA ALA A 430 -23.58 -11.50 -17.01
C ALA A 430 -24.11 -12.48 -18.07
N LEU A 431 -24.19 -13.77 -17.73
CA LEU A 431 -24.73 -14.79 -18.63
C LEU A 431 -26.23 -14.53 -18.91
N THR A 432 -26.99 -14.23 -17.87
CA THR A 432 -28.42 -13.93 -17.97
C THR A 432 -28.67 -12.67 -18.83
N LEU A 433 -27.90 -11.61 -18.60
CA LEU A 433 -28.03 -10.36 -19.35
C LEU A 433 -27.60 -10.55 -20.81
N THR A 434 -26.57 -11.35 -21.09
CA THR A 434 -26.09 -11.61 -22.45
C THR A 434 -27.10 -12.44 -23.25
N ASN A 435 -27.71 -13.44 -22.62
CA ASN A 435 -28.76 -14.26 -23.25
C ASN A 435 -30.03 -13.45 -23.51
N ALA A 436 -30.42 -12.59 -22.56
CA ALA A 436 -31.52 -11.65 -22.73
C ALA A 436 -31.23 -10.63 -23.84
N TRP A 437 -30.01 -10.09 -23.89
CA TRP A 437 -29.56 -9.14 -24.91
C TRP A 437 -29.56 -9.75 -26.32
N ASN A 438 -29.01 -10.95 -26.48
CA ASN A 438 -28.99 -11.64 -27.78
C ASN A 438 -30.40 -11.99 -28.27
N SER A 439 -31.29 -12.37 -27.37
CA SER A 439 -32.70 -12.64 -27.70
C SER A 439 -33.46 -11.37 -28.08
N ALA A 440 -33.18 -10.25 -27.39
CA ALA A 440 -33.80 -8.96 -27.69
C ALA A 440 -33.25 -8.34 -29.00
N MET A 441 -31.95 -8.48 -29.28
CA MET A 441 -31.30 -7.90 -30.46
C MET A 441 -31.77 -8.51 -31.79
N LEU A 442 -32.29 -9.74 -31.79
CA LEU A 442 -32.85 -10.37 -33.00
C LEU A 442 -34.21 -9.77 -33.41
N GLN A 443 -34.87 -9.02 -32.53
CA GLN A 443 -36.18 -8.39 -32.80
C GLN A 443 -36.17 -6.86 -32.78
N LEU A 444 -35.02 -6.25 -32.48
CA LEU A 444 -34.89 -4.80 -32.39
C LEU A 444 -34.67 -4.19 -33.78
N ASP A 445 -35.71 -3.55 -34.30
CA ASP A 445 -35.61 -2.65 -35.45
C ASP A 445 -34.56 -1.56 -35.16
N ALA A 446 -33.81 -1.15 -36.18
CA ALA A 446 -32.73 -0.17 -36.09
C ALA A 446 -33.19 1.16 -35.47
N THR A 447 -34.49 1.46 -35.60
CA THR A 447 -35.17 2.59 -34.96
C THR A 447 -35.13 2.51 -33.43
N ILE A 448 -35.46 1.36 -32.84
CA ILE A 448 -35.45 1.17 -31.37
C ILE A 448 -34.01 1.20 -30.83
N LEU A 449 -33.06 0.61 -31.55
CA LEU A 449 -31.64 0.68 -31.17
C LEU A 449 -31.15 2.14 -31.14
N THR A 450 -31.57 2.95 -32.11
CA THR A 450 -31.23 4.39 -32.16
C THR A 450 -31.83 5.14 -30.97
N VAL A 451 -33.08 4.84 -30.58
CA VAL A 451 -33.71 5.43 -29.39
C VAL A 451 -32.98 5.04 -28.11
N ILE A 452 -32.59 3.76 -27.95
CA ILE A 452 -31.82 3.30 -26.79
C ILE A 452 -30.47 4.01 -26.72
N ILE A 453 -29.75 4.14 -27.84
CA ILE A 453 -28.47 4.86 -27.88
C ILE A 453 -28.67 6.33 -27.52
N ALA A 454 -29.71 6.99 -28.05
CA ALA A 454 -30.03 8.38 -27.70
C ALA A 454 -30.32 8.54 -26.21
N LEU A 455 -31.04 7.59 -25.60
CA LEU A 455 -31.33 7.55 -24.16
C LEU A 455 -30.05 7.39 -23.33
N ILE A 456 -29.14 6.49 -23.74
CA ILE A 456 -27.86 6.30 -23.07
C ILE A 456 -27.02 7.59 -23.15
N VAL A 457 -26.93 8.21 -24.32
CA VAL A 457 -26.22 9.49 -24.50
C VAL A 457 -26.83 10.57 -23.61
N PHE A 458 -28.16 10.67 -23.55
CA PHE A 458 -28.85 11.60 -22.67
C PHE A 458 -28.52 11.37 -21.19
N ILE A 459 -28.53 10.12 -20.72
CA ILE A 459 -28.17 9.77 -19.34
C ILE A 459 -26.70 10.15 -19.04
N VAL A 460 -25.79 9.92 -19.98
CA VAL A 460 -24.36 10.27 -19.81
C VAL A 460 -24.19 11.80 -19.75
N VAL A 461 -24.85 12.55 -20.62
CA VAL A 461 -24.81 14.03 -20.62
C VAL A 461 -25.42 14.57 -19.32
N TRP A 462 -26.54 14.00 -18.87
CA TRP A 462 -27.18 14.39 -17.61
C TRP A 462 -26.27 14.10 -16.40
N ALA A 463 -25.65 12.91 -16.34
CA ALA A 463 -24.73 12.55 -15.28
C ALA A 463 -23.48 13.45 -15.26
N TRP A 464 -22.94 13.77 -16.43
CA TRP A 464 -21.84 14.73 -16.56
C TRP A 464 -22.24 16.11 -16.07
N SER A 465 -23.40 16.62 -16.49
CA SER A 465 -23.94 17.91 -16.05
C SER A 465 -24.13 17.96 -14.53
N ALA A 466 -24.70 16.90 -13.92
CA ALA A 466 -24.86 16.80 -12.48
C ALA A 466 -23.51 16.79 -11.73
N LEU A 467 -22.49 16.12 -12.29
CA LEU A 467 -21.14 16.12 -11.73
C LEU A 467 -20.49 17.51 -11.82
N SER A 468 -20.61 18.19 -12.97
CA SER A 468 -20.12 19.57 -13.15
C SER A 468 -20.82 20.55 -12.21
N GLN A 469 -22.12 20.41 -11.99
CA GLN A 469 -22.86 21.23 -11.02
C GLN A 469 -22.36 21.00 -9.58
N ARG A 470 -22.07 19.75 -9.19
CA ARG A 470 -21.48 19.46 -7.87
C ARG A 470 -20.09 20.08 -7.71
N GLN A 471 -19.25 20.02 -8.75
CA GLN A 471 -17.92 20.64 -8.74
C GLN A 471 -18.02 22.17 -8.62
N LEU A 472 -18.93 22.79 -9.38
CA LEU A 472 -19.18 24.24 -9.31
C LEU A 472 -19.69 24.65 -7.92
N HIS A 473 -20.64 23.90 -7.35
CA HIS A 473 -21.14 24.17 -6.01
C HIS A 473 -20.04 24.04 -4.95
N GLY A 474 -19.19 23.02 -5.05
CA GLY A 474 -18.02 22.88 -4.18
C GLY A 474 -17.06 24.06 -4.27
N ALA A 475 -16.77 24.54 -5.49
CA ALA A 475 -15.92 25.72 -5.69
C ALA A 475 -16.53 27.00 -5.09
N ILE A 476 -17.85 27.19 -5.23
CA ILE A 476 -18.57 28.33 -4.61
C ILE A 476 -18.49 28.26 -3.08
N LEU A 477 -18.68 27.08 -2.49
CA LEU A 477 -18.56 26.90 -1.03
C LEU A 477 -17.14 27.21 -0.54
N GLN A 478 -16.11 26.80 -1.28
CA GLN A 478 -14.72 27.11 -0.95
C GLN A 478 -14.42 28.60 -1.03
N GLN A 479 -14.91 29.31 -2.05
CA GLN A 479 -14.76 30.77 -2.15
C GLN A 479 -15.48 31.49 -1.01
N ASN A 480 -16.69 31.07 -0.66
CA ASN A 480 -17.43 31.65 0.46
C ASN A 480 -16.73 31.41 1.80
N ALA A 481 -16.09 30.25 1.99
CA ALA A 481 -15.29 29.97 3.19
C ALA A 481 -14.07 30.90 3.27
N LEU A 482 -13.37 31.11 2.16
CA LEU A 482 -12.22 32.03 2.09
C LEU A 482 -12.64 33.47 2.38
N LEU A 483 -13.75 33.93 1.80
CA LEU A 483 -14.27 35.29 2.01
C LEU A 483 -14.69 35.52 3.47
N LYS A 484 -15.25 34.49 4.14
CA LYS A 484 -15.51 34.54 5.59
C LYS A 484 -14.23 34.66 6.42
N ALA A 485 -13.17 33.92 6.06
CA ALA A 485 -11.89 34.00 6.75
C ALA A 485 -11.26 35.40 6.59
N GLN A 486 -11.28 35.96 5.38
CA GLN A 486 -10.79 37.32 5.13
C GLN A 486 -11.57 38.38 5.91
N ASN A 487 -12.90 38.24 6.01
CA ASN A 487 -13.71 39.15 6.84
C ASN A 487 -13.37 39.06 8.32
N GLN A 488 -13.04 37.86 8.84
CA GLN A 488 -12.60 37.70 10.23
C GLN A 488 -11.24 38.36 10.48
N GLU A 489 -10.28 38.21 9.56
CA GLU A 489 -8.99 38.91 9.64
C GLU A 489 -9.18 40.44 9.63
N LEU A 490 -10.09 40.96 8.80
CA LEU A 490 -10.36 42.39 8.72
C LEU A 490 -10.99 42.94 10.03
N ILE A 491 -11.85 42.15 10.69
CA ILE A 491 -12.39 42.48 12.01
C ILE A 491 -11.26 42.51 13.06
N GLN A 492 -10.33 41.55 13.04
CA GLN A 492 -9.18 41.53 13.95
C GLN A 492 -8.27 42.74 13.75
N ILE A 493 -7.95 43.09 12.49
CA ILE A 493 -7.16 44.30 12.17
C ILE A 493 -7.88 45.56 12.66
N SER A 494 -9.19 45.65 12.45
CA SER A 494 -9.99 46.78 12.93
C SER A 494 -9.96 46.90 14.46
N SER A 495 -10.02 45.77 15.18
CA SER A 495 -9.88 45.74 16.64
C SER A 495 -8.50 46.24 17.09
N HIS A 496 -7.42 45.73 16.49
CA HIS A 496 -6.07 46.16 16.82
C HIS A 496 -5.82 47.64 16.54
N LEU A 497 -6.37 48.18 15.44
CA LEU A 497 -6.27 49.61 15.15
C LEU A 497 -7.00 50.45 16.22
N LYS A 498 -8.19 50.02 16.68
CA LYS A 498 -8.90 50.70 17.78
C LYS A 498 -8.08 50.72 19.07
N ASP A 499 -7.43 49.60 19.41
CA ASP A 499 -6.57 49.51 20.58
C ASP A 499 -5.39 50.50 20.48
N ILE A 500 -4.73 50.56 19.32
CA ILE A 500 -3.64 51.52 19.05
C ILE A 500 -4.12 52.97 19.20
N PHE A 501 -5.27 53.32 18.61
CA PHE A 501 -5.83 54.67 18.74
C PHE A 501 -6.16 55.04 20.19
N THR A 502 -6.67 54.08 20.97
CA THR A 502 -6.98 54.29 22.38
C THR A 502 -5.70 54.52 23.20
N VAL A 503 -4.61 53.81 22.88
CA VAL A 503 -3.30 54.02 23.51
C VAL A 503 -2.70 55.38 23.14
N LEU A 504 -2.89 55.86 21.90
CA LEU A 504 -2.38 57.16 21.46
C LEU A 504 -3.17 58.35 22.04
N GLN A 505 -4.43 58.13 22.45
CA GLN A 505 -5.29 59.18 23.00
C GLN A 505 -5.07 59.40 24.51
N ASN A 506 -4.62 58.37 25.22
CA ASN A 506 -4.22 58.43 26.64
C ASN A 506 -2.77 58.92 26.76
#